data_AF-A0A529TQ37-F1
#
_entry.id   AF-A0A529TQ37-F1
#
_cell.length_a   1.000
_cell.length_b   1.000
_cell.length_c   1.000
_cell.angle_alpha   90.00
_cell.angle_beta   90.00
_cell.angle_gamma   90.00
#
_symmetry.space_group_name_H-M   'P 1'
#
loop_
_entity.id
_entity.type
_entity.pdbx_description
1 polymer ?
#
loop_
_entity_poly.entity_id
_entity_poly.type
_entity_poly.pdbx_seq_one_letter_code
_entity_poly.pdbx_strand_id
1 'polypeptide(L)' 'HLARTVARRAERLMVALAQDPTEHVNREALKYVNRVSDFLFVAARAVNDNGKADVLWVPGKNR' A
#
# COMPACT_ATOMS: atom_id res chain seq x y z
N HIS A 1 7.78 1.86 -5.76
CA HIS A 1 7.00 0.75 -5.14
C HIS A 1 7.36 0.43 -3.68
N LEU A 2 8.58 0.65 -3.17
CA LEU A 2 8.93 0.41 -1.76
C LEU A 2 8.02 1.17 -0.77
N ALA A 3 7.79 2.46 -0.99
CA ALA A 3 6.89 3.25 -0.14
C ALA A 3 5.50 2.63 0.00
N ARG A 4 4.95 2.05 -1.09
CA ARG A 4 3.65 1.34 -1.07
C ARG A 4 3.68 0.16 -0.09
N THR A 5 4.73 -0.64 -0.08
CA THR A 5 4.81 -1.81 0.82
C THR A 5 4.98 -1.39 2.28
N VAL A 6 5.69 -0.29 2.53
CA VAL A 6 5.79 0.33 3.86
C VAL A 6 4.43 0.86 4.32
N ALA A 7 3.67 1.57 3.47
CA ALA A 7 2.32 2.04 3.79
C ALA A 7 1.37 0.89 4.14
N ARG A 8 1.39 -0.21 3.37
CA ARG A 8 0.58 -1.41 3.69
C ARG A 8 1.01 -2.10 4.98
N ARG A 9 2.30 -2.03 5.34
CA ARG A 9 2.78 -2.54 6.64
C ARG A 9 2.28 -1.66 7.79
N ALA A 10 2.36 -0.35 7.64
CA ALA A 10 1.80 0.60 8.61
C ALA A 10 0.28 0.38 8.79
N GLU A 11 -0.46 0.24 7.70
CA GLU A 11 -1.90 -0.08 7.72
C GLU A 11 -2.21 -1.30 8.58
N ARG A 12 -1.48 -2.42 8.41
CA ARG A 12 -1.69 -3.62 9.23
C ARG A 12 -1.43 -3.39 10.72
N LEU A 13 -0.39 -2.62 11.06
CA LEU A 13 -0.09 -2.28 12.46
C LEU A 13 -1.18 -1.37 13.04
N MET A 14 -1.67 -0.40 12.27
CA MET A 14 -2.76 0.49 12.69
C MET A 14 -4.08 -0.27 12.89
N VAL A 15 -4.38 -1.24 12.02
CA VAL A 15 -5.56 -2.12 12.17
C VAL A 15 -5.42 -2.98 13.44
N ALA A 16 -4.24 -3.54 13.70
CA ALA A 16 -4.01 -4.32 14.92
C ALA A 16 -4.18 -3.44 16.18
N LEU A 17 -3.64 -2.22 16.18
CA LEU A 17 -3.82 -1.26 17.27
C LEU A 17 -5.30 -0.89 17.46
N ALA A 18 -6.05 -0.71 16.37
CA ALA A 18 -7.47 -0.39 16.42
C ALA A 18 -8.36 -1.53 16.97
N GLN A 19 -7.82 -2.75 17.11
CA GLN A 19 -8.51 -3.88 17.73
C GLN A 19 -8.31 -3.92 19.25
N ASP A 20 -7.36 -3.16 19.80
CA ASP A 20 -7.17 -3.04 21.23
C ASP A 20 -8.25 -2.12 21.82
N PRO A 21 -9.11 -2.62 22.75
CA PRO A 21 -10.19 -1.83 23.33
C PRO A 21 -9.71 -0.70 24.25
N THR A 22 -8.43 -0.69 24.64
CA THR A 22 -7.82 0.37 25.46
C THR A 22 -7.25 1.51 24.64
N GLU A 23 -7.15 1.33 23.32
CA GLU A 23 -6.54 2.29 22.41
C GLU A 23 -7.58 2.96 21.51
N HIS A 24 -7.31 4.22 21.15
CA HIS A 24 -8.15 4.96 20.21
C HIS A 24 -7.41 5.25 18.92
N VAL A 25 -7.84 4.62 17.82
CA VAL A 25 -7.33 4.89 16.48
C VAL A 25 -8.37 5.67 15.67
N ASN A 26 -7.96 6.82 15.15
CA ASN A 26 -8.81 7.62 14.27
C ASN A 26 -9.19 6.84 13.00
N ARG A 27 -10.50 6.65 12.79
CA ARG A 27 -11.04 5.93 11.62
C ARG A 27 -10.66 6.59 10.28
N GLU A 28 -10.53 7.91 10.24
CA GLU A 28 -10.11 8.61 9.03
C GLU A 28 -8.63 8.36 8.71
N ALA A 29 -7.79 8.16 9.73
CA ALA A 29 -6.39 7.78 9.51
C ALA A 29 -6.25 6.37 8.89
N LEU A 30 -7.10 5.42 9.31
CA LEU A 30 -7.17 4.08 8.72
C LEU A 30 -7.61 4.13 7.25
N LYS A 31 -8.65 4.92 6.94
CA LYS A 31 -9.08 5.15 5.54
C LYS A 31 -7.97 5.82 4.72
N TYR A 32 -7.30 6.81 5.30
CA TYR A 32 -6.24 7.54 4.63
C TYR A 32 -5.06 6.63 4.26
N VAL A 33 -4.50 5.87 5.22
CA VAL A 33 -3.34 5.00 4.95
C VAL A 33 -3.67 3.93 3.90
N ASN A 34 -4.91 3.44 3.89
CA ASN A 34 -5.40 2.54 2.86
C ASN A 34 -5.35 3.19 1.45
N ARG A 35 -5.87 4.41 1.31
CA ARG A 35 -5.83 5.19 0.05
C ARG A 35 -4.41 5.61 -0.35
N VAL A 36 -3.54 5.90 0.61
CA VAL A 36 -2.13 6.21 0.36
C VAL A 36 -1.44 5.05 -0.35
N SER A 37 -1.77 3.80 0.01
CA SER A 37 -1.18 2.64 -0.68
C SER A 37 -1.58 2.56 -2.16
N ASP A 38 -2.81 2.93 -2.50
CA ASP A 38 -3.30 3.00 -3.89
C ASP A 38 -2.62 4.16 -4.64
N PHE A 39 -2.56 5.34 -4.01
CA PHE A 39 -1.86 6.49 -4.58
C PHE A 39 -0.39 6.16 -4.89
N LEU A 40 0.33 5.52 -3.97
CA LEU A 40 1.73 5.14 -4.15
C LEU A 40 1.90 4.05 -5.23
N PHE A 41 0.88 3.26 -5.54
CA PHE A 41 0.88 2.37 -6.69
C PHE A 41 0.79 3.17 -8.00
N VAL A 42 -0.20 4.05 -8.12
CA VAL A 42 -0.40 4.90 -9.31
C VAL A 42 0.80 5.81 -9.55
N ALA A 43 1.29 6.48 -8.51
CA ALA A 43 2.45 7.36 -8.60
C ALA A 43 3.72 6.61 -9.05
N ALA A 44 3.92 5.38 -8.57
CA ALA A 44 5.05 4.55 -9.00
C ALA A 44 4.99 4.17 -10.48
N ARG A 45 3.77 3.94 -11.03
CA ARG A 45 3.58 3.70 -12.47
C ARG A 45 3.75 4.98 -13.27
N ALA A 46 3.24 6.10 -12.78
CA ALA A 46 3.38 7.41 -13.44
C ALA A 46 4.85 7.77 -13.68
N VAL A 47 5.72 7.59 -12.67
CA VAL A 47 7.18 7.82 -12.82
C VAL A 47 7.88 6.77 -13.68
N ASN A 48 7.23 5.65 -13.97
CA ASN A 48 7.76 4.56 -14.79
C ASN A 48 7.18 4.59 -16.22
N ASP A 49 7.31 5.75 -16.87
CA ASP A 49 6.73 6.05 -18.19
C ASP A 49 5.22 5.74 -18.25
N ASN A 50 4.47 6.27 -17.28
CA ASN A 50 3.04 6.00 -17.14
C ASN A 50 2.67 4.51 -17.18
N GLY A 51 3.58 3.65 -16.70
CA GLY A 51 3.44 2.20 -16.61
C GLY A 51 3.86 1.44 -17.86
N LYS A 52 4.35 2.09 -18.91
CA LYS A 52 4.85 1.42 -20.12
C LYS A 52 6.13 0.63 -19.87
N ALA A 53 6.96 1.10 -18.93
CA ALA A 53 8.18 0.43 -18.53
C ALA A 53 7.99 -0.51 -17.32
N ASP A 54 6.75 -0.87 -16.97
CA ASP A 54 6.47 -1.75 -15.83
C ASP A 54 7.01 -3.17 -16.06
N VAL A 55 7.59 -3.75 -15.01
CA VAL A 55 7.94 -5.17 -15.01
C VAL A 55 6.66 -5.98 -14.88
N LEU A 56 6.21 -6.54 -16.00
CA LEU A 56 5.02 -7.38 -16.03
C LEU A 56 5.29 -8.74 -15.39
N TRP A 57 4.37 -9.16 -14.53
CA TRP A 57 4.34 -10.53 -14.05
C TRP A 57 3.94 -11.46 -15.19
N VAL A 58 4.74 -12.50 -15.44
CA VAL A 58 4.48 -13.51 -16.48
C VAL A 58 4.16 -14.83 -15.77
N PRO A 59 2.96 -15.38 -15.96
CA PRO A 59 2.59 -16.68 -15.38
C PRO A 59 3.61 -17.77 -15.79
N GLY A 60 4.11 -18.54 -14.82
CA GLY A 60 4.99 -19.68 -15.10
C GLY A 60 6.44 -19.35 -15.47
N LYS A 61 6.87 -18.08 -15.39
CA LYS A 61 8.25 -17.67 -15.77
C LYS A 61 9.37 -18.36 -15.00
N ASN A 62 9.09 -18.81 -13.77
CA ASN A 62 10.06 -19.49 -12.88
C ASN A 62 9.60 -20.91 -12.49
N ARG A 63 8.77 -21.57 -13.31
CA ARG A 63 8.32 -22.94 -13.07
C ARG A 63 9.26 -23.94 -13.73
#